data_AF-A0A2D9CIR6-F1
#
_entry.id   AF-A0A2D9CIR6-F1
#
_cell.length_a   1.000
_cell.length_b   1.000
_cell.length_c   1.000
_cell.angle_alpha   90.00
_cell.angle_beta   90.00
_cell.angle_gamma   90.00
#
_symmetry.space_group_name_H-M   'P 1'
#
loop_
_entity.id
_entity.type
_entity.pdbx_description
1 polymer ?
#
loop_
_entity_poly.entity_id
_entity_poly.type
_entity_poly.pdbx_seq_one_letter_code
_entity_poly.pdbx_strand_id
1 'polypeptide(L)'
;MATKANIGIDGIQRHTDKDVEISENIAQIFSTPTGKAVLKYLRSVTIEMVNGPNVSTEELRHIEGQRYIVGLLEQRISHAHRSKNK
;
A
#
# COMPACT_ATOMS: atom_id res chain seq x y z
N MET A 1 27.63 9.34 4.33
CA MET A 1 27.56 7.93 4.77
C MET A 1 26.99 7.13 3.62
N ALA A 2 27.66 6.07 3.16
CA ALA A 2 27.17 5.25 2.05
C ALA A 2 25.87 4.56 2.49
N THR A 3 24.76 5.01 1.92
CA THR A 3 23.43 4.62 2.34
C THR A 3 23.12 3.26 1.76
N LYS A 4 22.89 2.31 2.65
CA LYS A 4 22.67 0.90 2.34
C LYS A 4 21.50 0.78 1.36
N ALA A 5 21.71 0.08 0.24
CA ALA A 5 20.60 -0.30 -0.62
C ALA A 5 19.58 -1.10 0.21
N ASN A 6 18.33 -0.66 0.21
CA ASN A 6 17.22 -1.31 0.92
C ASN A 6 16.28 -1.94 -0.11
N ILE A 7 15.72 -3.11 0.22
CA ILE A 7 14.58 -3.64 -0.52
C ILE A 7 13.35 -3.04 0.15
N GLY A 8 12.61 -2.19 -0.56
CA GLY A 8 11.40 -1.57 -0.04
C GLY A 8 10.32 -2.59 0.29
N ILE A 9 9.32 -2.19 1.07
CA ILE A 9 8.19 -3.06 1.44
C ILE A 9 7.36 -3.51 0.22
N ASP A 10 7.53 -2.87 -0.92
CA ASP A 10 6.96 -3.22 -2.22
C ASP A 10 7.87 -4.12 -3.07
N GLY A 11 8.99 -4.59 -2.51
CA GLY A 11 9.96 -5.46 -3.19
C GLY A 11 10.91 -4.73 -4.15
N ILE A 12 10.79 -3.41 -4.31
CA ILE A 12 11.64 -2.64 -5.23
C ILE A 12 12.89 -2.17 -4.49
N GLN A 13 14.06 -2.42 -5.10
CA GLN A 13 15.33 -1.95 -4.57
C GLN A 13 15.47 -0.45 -4.74
N ARG A 14 15.67 0.26 -3.63
CA ARG A 14 15.92 1.70 -3.63
C ARG A 14 16.71 2.11 -2.39
N HIS A 15 17.18 3.34 -2.39
CA HIS A 15 17.83 3.94 -1.24
C HIS A 15 16.86 4.07 -0.06
N THR A 16 17.33 3.85 1.17
CA THR A 16 16.50 3.91 2.38
C THR A 16 15.73 5.22 2.48
N ASP A 17 16.40 6.36 2.32
CA ASP A 17 15.76 7.69 2.42
C ASP A 17 14.63 7.86 1.41
N LYS A 18 14.80 7.35 0.18
CA LYS A 18 13.76 7.37 -0.85
C LYS A 18 12.58 6.46 -0.52
N ASP A 19 12.85 5.31 0.11
CA ASP A 19 11.79 4.39 0.55
C ASP A 19 10.95 4.97 1.69
N VAL A 20 11.60 5.69 2.61
CA VAL A 20 10.92 6.43 3.69
C VAL A 20 10.11 7.58 3.11
N GLU A 21 10.68 8.40 2.22
CA GLU A 21 10.00 9.53 1.56
C GLU A 21 8.71 9.09 0.85
N ILE A 22 8.72 7.98 0.11
CA ILE A 22 7.52 7.42 -0.53
C ILE A 22 6.44 7.10 0.50
N SER A 23 6.85 6.50 1.62
CA SER A 23 5.93 6.09 2.68
C SER A 23 5.32 7.31 3.37
N GLU A 24 6.11 8.35 3.62
CA GLU A 24 5.67 9.62 4.21
C GLU A 24 4.68 10.35 3.30
N ASN A 25 4.94 10.43 2.00
CA ASN A 25 4.03 11.02 1.03
C ASN A 25 2.66 10.33 1.02
N ILE A 26 2.66 8.99 1.01
CA ILE A 26 1.43 8.20 1.07
C ILE A 26 0.70 8.44 2.39
N ALA A 27 1.40 8.39 3.53
CA ALA A 27 0.82 8.64 4.84
C ALA A 27 0.22 10.05 4.94
N GLN A 28 0.89 11.06 4.36
CA GLN A 28 0.40 12.43 4.33
C GLN A 28 -0.92 12.55 3.56
N ILE A 29 -1.01 11.97 2.35
CA ILE A 29 -2.24 11.98 1.55
C ILE A 29 -3.41 11.36 2.32
N PHE A 30 -3.19 10.21 2.95
CA PHE A 30 -4.23 9.45 3.66
C PHE A 30 -4.44 9.89 5.13
N SER A 31 -3.79 10.97 5.58
CA SER A 31 -3.95 11.50 6.95
C SER A 31 -5.23 12.31 7.15
N THR A 32 -5.73 12.94 6.09
CA THR A 32 -6.90 13.83 6.14
C THR A 32 -8.22 13.04 6.17
N PRO A 33 -9.34 13.62 6.63
CA PRO A 33 -10.66 12.97 6.58
C PRO A 33 -11.04 12.49 5.17
N THR A 34 -10.80 13.33 4.15
CA THR A 34 -11.04 12.98 2.75
C THR A 34 -10.13 11.85 2.28
N GLY A 35 -8.84 11.89 2.61
CA GLY A 35 -7.91 10.81 2.30
C GLY A 35 -8.37 9.47 2.90
N LYS A 36 -8.76 9.46 4.18
CA LYS A 36 -9.33 8.28 4.84
C LYS A 36 -10.59 7.76 4.14
N ALA A 37 -11.47 8.66 3.68
CA ALA A 37 -12.67 8.28 2.93
C ALA A 37 -12.31 7.64 1.57
N VAL A 38 -11.30 8.16 0.87
CA VAL A 38 -10.79 7.56 -0.38
C VAL A 38 -10.19 6.17 -0.11
N LEU A 39 -9.36 6.02 0.92
CA LEU A 39 -8.80 4.70 1.29
C LEU A 39 -9.91 3.69 1.62
N LYS A 40 -10.94 4.12 2.37
CA LYS A 40 -12.11 3.29 2.67
C LYS A 40 -12.85 2.87 1.39
N TYR A 41 -13.03 3.79 0.44
CA TYR A 41 -13.63 3.45 -0.85
C TYR A 41 -12.79 2.43 -1.62
N LEU A 42 -11.46 2.64 -1.73
CA LEU A 42 -10.56 1.69 -2.38
C LEU A 42 -10.66 0.30 -1.77
N ARG A 43 -10.69 0.20 -0.43
CA ARG A 43 -10.93 -1.08 0.26
C ARG A 43 -12.26 -1.72 -0.14
N SER A 44 -13.35 -0.95 -0.18
CA SER A 44 -14.69 -1.46 -0.48
C SER A 44 -14.82 -2.06 -1.88
N VAL A 45 -14.08 -1.53 -2.87
CA VAL A 45 -14.10 -2.02 -4.26
C VAL A 45 -12.98 -3.04 -4.56
N THR A 46 -12.17 -3.42 -3.56
CA THR A 46 -11.05 -4.37 -3.73
C THR A 46 -10.99 -5.42 -2.62
N ILE A 47 -10.40 -5.09 -1.47
CA ILE A 47 -10.12 -5.99 -0.34
C ILE A 47 -11.42 -6.59 0.22
N GLU A 48 -12.45 -5.77 0.35
CA GLU A 48 -13.71 -6.16 0.98
C GLU A 48 -14.73 -6.73 -0.02
N MET A 49 -14.38 -6.80 -1.30
CA MET A 49 -15.24 -7.36 -2.34
C MET A 49 -15.28 -8.88 -2.24
N VAL A 50 -16.49 -9.45 -2.24
CA VAL A 50 -16.74 -10.89 -2.22
C VAL A 50 -17.20 -11.36 -3.60
N ASN A 51 -16.59 -12.45 -4.10
CA ASN A 51 -16.97 -13.04 -5.37
C ASN A 51 -17.89 -14.26 -5.15
N GLY A 52 -18.82 -14.45 -6.08
CA GLY A 52 -19.65 -15.65 -6.14
C GLY A 52 -18.86 -16.89 -6.59
N PRO A 53 -19.44 -18.10 -6.45
CA PRO A 53 -18.75 -19.36 -6.75
C PRO A 53 -18.37 -19.54 -8.22
N ASN A 54 -18.98 -18.77 -9.14
CA ASN A 54 -18.76 -18.87 -10.58
C ASN A 54 -17.66 -17.93 -11.11
N VAL A 55 -16.95 -17.21 -10.23
CA VAL A 55 -15.85 -16.33 -10.64
C VAL A 55 -14.73 -17.15 -11.27
N SER A 56 -14.24 -16.70 -12.42
CA SER A 56 -13.14 -17.38 -13.11
C SER A 56 -11.80 -17.15 -12.40
N THR A 57 -10.83 -18.03 -12.66
CA THR A 57 -9.46 -17.86 -12.19
C THR A 57 -8.82 -16.56 -12.69
N GLU A 58 -9.14 -16.12 -13.91
CA GLU A 58 -8.60 -14.87 -14.47
C GLU A 58 -9.13 -13.65 -13.72
N GLU A 59 -10.43 -13.62 -13.44
CA GLU A 59 -11.05 -12.56 -12.64
C GLU A 59 -10.48 -12.52 -11.22
N LEU A 60 -10.32 -13.70 -10.59
CA LEU A 60 -9.70 -13.79 -9.26
C LEU A 60 -8.27 -13.24 -9.26
N ARG A 61 -7.44 -13.61 -10.25
CA ARG A 61 -6.06 -13.11 -10.36
C ARG A 61 -6.02 -11.59 -10.55
N HIS A 62 -6.93 -11.05 -11.35
CA HIS A 62 -7.05 -9.61 -11.53
C HIS A 62 -7.40 -8.89 -10.22
N ILE A 63 -8.43 -9.39 -9.52
CA ILE A 63 -8.88 -8.82 -8.24
C ILE A 63 -7.79 -8.91 -7.17
N GLU A 64 -7.05 -10.02 -7.12
CA GLU A 64 -5.95 -10.18 -6.17
C GLU A 64 -4.83 -9.16 -6.44
N GLY A 65 -4.54 -8.85 -7.71
CA GLY A 65 -3.64 -7.76 -8.07
C GLY A 65 -4.13 -6.40 -7.57
N GLN A 66 -5.43 -6.12 -7.65
CA GLN A 66 -6.01 -4.88 -7.11
C GLN A 66 -5.90 -4.84 -5.58
N ARG A 67 -6.21 -5.94 -4.89
CA ARG A 67 -6.09 -6.06 -3.43
C ARG A 67 -4.67 -5.87 -2.95
N TYR A 68 -3.70 -6.45 -3.66
CA TYR A 68 -2.28 -6.28 -3.37
C TYR A 68 -1.87 -4.81 -3.37
N ILE A 69 -2.28 -4.04 -4.38
CA ILE A 69 -1.96 -2.60 -4.46
C ILE A 69 -2.55 -1.83 -3.28
N VAL A 70 -3.81 -2.07 -2.93
CA VAL A 70 -4.44 -1.36 -1.80
C VAL A 70 -3.81 -1.77 -0.46
N GLY A 71 -3.52 -3.06 -0.27
CA GLY A 71 -2.78 -3.54 0.90
C GLY A 71 -1.39 -2.92 1.02
N LEU A 72 -0.70 -2.73 -0.10
CA LEU A 72 0.61 -2.07 -0.12
C LEU A 72 0.52 -0.59 0.30
N LEU A 73 -0.54 0.14 -0.07
CA LEU A 73 -0.78 1.50 0.42
C LEU A 73 -0.93 1.52 1.95
N GLU A 74 -1.71 0.59 2.52
CA GLU A 74 -1.87 0.48 3.98
C GLU A 74 -0.55 0.13 4.69
N GLN A 75 0.26 -0.74 4.07
CA GLN A 75 1.59 -1.05 4.56
C GLN A 75 2.53 0.16 4.49
N ARG A 76 2.46 0.98 3.44
CA ARG A 76 3.23 2.23 3.30
C ARG A 76 2.89 3.23 4.40
N ILE A 77 1.60 3.39 4.72
CA ILE A 77 1.17 4.23 5.86
C ILE A 77 1.78 3.70 7.17
N SER A 78 1.65 2.39 7.41
CA SER A 78 2.20 1.73 8.61
C SER A 78 3.72 1.81 8.70
N HIS A 79 4.42 1.79 7.56
CA HIS A 79 5.87 1.93 7.47
C HIS A 79 6.29 3.36 7.83
N ALA A 80 5.61 4.38 7.32
CA ALA A 80 5.89 5.78 7.65
C ALA A 80 5.80 6.05 9.17
N HIS A 81 4.78 5.50 9.84
CA HIS A 81 4.63 5.64 11.28
C HIS A 81 5.75 4.95 12.08
N ARG A 82 6.25 3.79 11.61
CA ARG A 82 7.36 3.08 12.25
C ARG A 82 8.70 3.79 12.04
N SER A 83 8.91 4.40 10.87
CA SER A 83 10.15 5.11 10.54
C SER A 83 10.33 6.42 11.32
N LYS A 84 9.26 7.07 11.76
CA LYS A 84 9.33 8.27 12.64
C LYS A 84 9.86 7.98 14.04
N ASN A 85 9.85 6.73 14.49
CA ASN A 85 10.27 6.30 15.82
C ASN A 85 11.68 5.70 15.85
N LYS A 86 12.45 5.85 14.76
CA LYS A 86 13.83 5.36 14.61
C LYS A 86 14.79 6.53 14.51
#